data_AF-A0A3M1T4Z8-F1
#
_entry.id   AF-A0A3M1T4Z8-F1
#
_cell.length_a   1.000
_cell.length_b   1.000
_cell.length_c   1.000
_cell.angle_alpha   90.00
_cell.angle_beta   90.00
_cell.angle_gamma   90.00
#
_symmetry.space_group_name_H-M   'P 1'
#
loop_
_entity.id
_entity.type
_entity.pdbx_description
1 polymer ?
#
loop_
_entity_poly.entity_id
_entity_poly.type
_entity_poly.pdbx_seq_one_letter_code
_entity_poly.pdbx_strand_id
1 'polypeptide(L)'
;MDCQPNRQGQLSAKKAAKIRAGMAELDLWLQDLVRRGWATLPTDAASLWHEIAARMVDAQAPEIARELRAIAQLDPSDPQGSRLLARLGRLYSIARGWQHFDELPPETQADLRSQVGWTQPRRDLLIREGIKSRWWVLGRHVEAVAGIAKLKSQRIWLWGEAIERSALLLGYAHGTEPFYGDFLPGTSFEAELVFYESGYPLRAVVKGEICPSEPVDRLPGYDSINDALQAYSSALGQNPWLERFPLALAACVPQKRGEVAIDGFGKALPVSPDFTQNWQLAAVGGGLPISVFGEWNGEFWLPLSAVAEGRFVVLGHG
;
A
#
# COMPACT_ATOMS: atom_id res chain seq x y z
N MET A 1 -16.36 -23.51 40.34
CA MET A 1 -15.18 -23.39 39.45
C MET A 1 -15.39 -22.15 38.62
N ASP A 2 -14.78 -21.06 39.04
CA ASP A 2 -14.92 -19.74 38.43
C ASP A 2 -14.34 -19.75 37.01
N CYS A 3 -15.22 -19.49 36.05
CA CYS A 3 -14.87 -19.25 34.67
C CYS A 3 -14.21 -17.86 34.59
N GLN A 4 -12.89 -17.79 34.80
CA GLN A 4 -12.14 -16.56 34.55
C GLN A 4 -12.37 -16.13 33.09
N PRO A 5 -12.93 -14.94 32.82
CA PRO A 5 -13.17 -14.48 31.46
C PRO A 5 -11.84 -14.42 30.69
N ASN A 6 -11.85 -14.99 29.48
CA ASN A 6 -10.68 -15.14 28.61
C ASN A 6 -9.89 -13.82 28.48
N ARG A 7 -8.72 -13.77 29.13
CA ARG A 7 -7.85 -12.58 29.25
C ARG A 7 -7.47 -11.98 27.89
N GLN A 8 -7.39 -12.79 26.84
CA GLN A 8 -7.13 -12.32 25.46
C GLN A 8 -8.33 -11.59 24.85
N GLY A 9 -9.56 -12.06 25.09
CA GLY A 9 -10.78 -11.39 24.65
C GLY A 9 -10.98 -10.03 25.32
N GLN A 10 -10.67 -9.93 26.61
CA GLN A 10 -10.72 -8.66 27.35
C GLN A 10 -9.68 -7.64 26.89
N LEU A 11 -8.46 -8.08 26.56
CA LEU A 11 -7.41 -7.21 26.03
C LEU A 11 -7.78 -6.68 24.64
N SER A 12 -8.35 -7.53 23.78
CA SER A 12 -8.89 -7.15 22.47
C SER A 12 -10.00 -6.10 22.60
N ALA A 13 -10.96 -6.31 23.52
CA ALA A 13 -12.04 -5.37 23.76
C ALA A 13 -11.55 -4.01 24.29
N LYS A 14 -10.60 -4.00 25.23
CA LYS A 14 -9.99 -2.75 25.74
C LYS A 14 -9.26 -1.98 24.65
N LYS A 15 -8.51 -2.68 23.78
CA LYS A 15 -7.84 -2.07 22.62
C LYS A 15 -8.86 -1.47 21.65
N ALA A 16 -9.90 -2.22 21.30
CA ALA A 16 -10.98 -1.73 20.44
C ALA A 16 -11.66 -0.48 21.02
N ALA A 17 -11.94 -0.45 22.33
CA ALA A 17 -12.53 0.71 22.98
C ALA A 17 -11.64 1.97 22.92
N LYS A 18 -10.33 1.82 23.15
CA LYS A 18 -9.37 2.93 23.00
C LYS A 18 -9.33 3.48 21.57
N ILE A 19 -9.29 2.58 20.59
CA ILE A 19 -9.27 2.96 19.18
C ILE A 19 -10.56 3.70 18.83
N ARG A 20 -11.74 3.18 19.21
CA ARG A 20 -13.03 3.84 18.95
C ARG A 20 -13.10 5.24 19.56
N ALA A 21 -12.63 5.41 20.80
CA ALA A 21 -12.59 6.71 21.44
C ALA A 21 -11.70 7.70 20.67
N GLY A 22 -10.50 7.26 20.26
CA GLY A 22 -9.60 8.08 19.44
C GLY A 22 -10.18 8.41 18.07
N MET A 23 -10.86 7.47 17.41
CA MET A 23 -11.50 7.70 16.11
C MET A 23 -12.69 8.67 16.23
N ALA A 24 -13.45 8.64 17.33
CA ALA A 24 -14.50 9.62 17.58
C ALA A 24 -13.94 11.03 17.79
N GLU A 25 -12.81 11.15 18.50
CA GLU A 25 -12.10 12.42 18.65
C GLU A 25 -11.56 12.93 17.31
N LEU A 26 -10.95 12.05 16.50
CA LEU A 26 -10.46 12.39 15.17
C LEU A 26 -11.60 12.86 14.24
N ASP A 27 -12.76 12.20 14.28
CA ASP A 27 -13.93 12.60 13.49
C ASP A 27 -14.38 14.03 13.82
N LEU A 28 -14.52 14.34 15.12
CA LEU A 28 -14.85 15.70 15.58
C LEU A 28 -13.81 16.72 15.13
N TRP A 29 -12.52 16.37 15.29
CA TRP A 29 -11.41 17.24 14.90
C TRP A 29 -11.39 17.52 13.39
N LEU A 30 -11.63 16.51 12.55
CA LEU A 30 -11.71 16.65 11.09
C LEU A 30 -12.91 17.51 10.66
N GLN A 31 -14.07 17.31 11.27
CA GLN A 31 -15.26 18.13 10.99
C GLN A 31 -15.03 19.60 11.36
N ASP A 32 -14.38 19.85 12.50
CA ASP A 32 -14.02 21.20 12.91
C ASP A 32 -12.99 21.84 11.98
N LEU A 33 -12.01 21.08 11.50
CA LEU A 33 -11.04 21.55 10.52
C LEU A 33 -11.72 21.98 9.21
N VAL A 34 -12.63 21.16 8.69
CA VAL A 34 -13.39 21.47 7.46
C VAL A 34 -14.30 22.69 7.67
N ARG A 35 -14.99 22.78 8.81
CA ARG A 35 -15.90 23.89 9.14
C ARG A 35 -15.19 25.23 9.25
N ARG A 36 -13.98 25.26 9.80
CA ARG A 36 -13.16 26.48 9.90
C ARG A 36 -12.55 26.87 8.55
N GLY A 37 -12.35 25.88 7.68
CA GLY A 37 -11.65 26.03 6.40
C GLY A 37 -10.14 25.90 6.59
N TRP A 38 -9.49 25.11 5.74
CA TRP A 38 -8.04 24.90 5.82
C TRP A 38 -7.22 26.10 5.31
N ALA A 39 -7.83 26.97 4.50
CA ALA A 39 -7.19 28.20 4.02
C ALA A 39 -6.91 29.21 5.16
N THR A 40 -7.53 29.02 6.33
CA THR A 40 -7.34 29.84 7.52
C THR A 40 -6.48 29.16 8.59
N LEU A 41 -5.82 28.04 8.26
CA LEU A 41 -4.90 27.39 9.18
C LEU A 41 -3.76 28.37 9.53
N PRO A 42 -3.41 28.53 10.81
CA PRO A 42 -2.36 29.45 11.20
C PRO A 42 -0.99 28.96 10.70
N THR A 43 -0.01 29.86 10.66
CA THR A 43 1.37 29.54 10.27
C THR A 43 2.01 28.44 11.13
N ASP A 44 1.48 28.19 12.34
CA ASP A 44 1.91 27.12 13.24
C ASP A 44 1.13 25.81 13.06
N ALA A 45 0.33 25.63 12.01
CA ALA A 45 -0.55 24.48 11.81
C ALA A 45 0.13 23.11 12.01
N ALA A 46 1.44 23.02 11.80
CA ALA A 46 2.23 21.85 12.16
C ALA A 46 1.97 21.39 13.60
N SER A 47 1.92 22.28 14.60
CA SER A 47 1.67 21.93 16.01
C SER A 47 0.33 21.19 16.18
N LEU A 48 -0.73 21.67 15.52
CA LEU A 48 -2.07 21.09 15.55
C LEU A 48 -2.07 19.63 15.05
N TRP A 49 -1.37 19.35 13.94
CA TRP A 49 -1.23 18.00 13.41
C TRP A 49 -0.46 17.07 14.36
N HIS A 50 0.59 17.58 15.01
CA HIS A 50 1.39 16.80 15.95
C HIS A 50 0.62 16.47 17.22
N GLU A 51 -0.20 17.39 17.74
CA GLU A 51 -1.05 17.16 18.91
C GLU A 51 -2.07 16.04 18.65
N ILE A 52 -2.82 16.13 17.55
CA ILE A 52 -3.81 15.08 17.23
C ILE A 52 -3.11 13.74 16.92
N ALA A 53 -1.93 13.76 16.28
CA ALA A 53 -1.13 12.56 16.07
C ALA A 53 -0.69 11.90 17.40
N ALA A 54 -0.31 12.69 18.41
CA ALA A 54 0.04 12.16 19.73
C ALA A 54 -1.16 11.45 20.38
N ARG A 55 -2.35 12.06 20.33
CA ARG A 55 -3.58 11.44 20.83
C ARG A 55 -3.91 10.12 20.11
N MET A 56 -3.62 10.03 18.81
CA MET A 56 -3.81 8.78 18.06
C MET A 56 -2.86 7.67 18.51
N VAL A 57 -1.63 8.00 18.94
CA VAL A 57 -0.73 7.01 19.56
C VAL A 57 -1.32 6.50 20.87
N ASP A 58 -1.83 7.39 21.72
CA ASP A 58 -2.46 7.04 23.00
C ASP A 58 -3.73 6.18 22.81
N ALA A 59 -4.46 6.43 21.72
CA ALA A 59 -5.61 5.66 21.27
C ALA A 59 -5.27 4.29 20.65
N GLN A 60 -3.99 3.93 20.56
CA GLN A 60 -3.50 2.71 19.89
C GLN A 60 -3.75 2.67 18.38
N ALA A 61 -3.69 3.83 17.71
CA ALA A 61 -3.77 3.99 16.26
C ALA A 61 -2.48 4.64 15.68
N PRO A 62 -1.31 4.00 15.82
CA PRO A 62 -0.02 4.58 15.39
C PRO A 62 0.07 4.88 13.89
N GLU A 63 -0.60 4.10 13.03
CA GLU A 63 -0.62 4.36 11.58
C GLU A 63 -1.38 5.64 11.22
N ILE A 64 -2.46 5.95 11.94
CA ILE A 64 -3.19 7.20 11.80
C ILE A 64 -2.31 8.37 12.25
N ALA A 65 -1.56 8.21 13.35
CA ALA A 65 -0.59 9.21 13.80
C ALA A 65 0.50 9.45 12.75
N ARG A 66 0.98 8.40 12.07
CA ARG A 66 1.97 8.50 10.99
C ARG A 66 1.40 9.28 9.81
N GLU A 67 0.17 9.01 9.39
CA GLU A 67 -0.48 9.73 8.29
C GLU A 67 -0.69 11.20 8.63
N LEU A 68 -1.14 11.53 9.85
CA LEU A 68 -1.29 12.92 10.31
C LEU A 68 0.05 13.68 10.28
N ARG A 69 1.16 13.04 10.68
CA ARG A 69 2.50 13.63 10.57
C ARG A 69 2.95 13.79 9.11
N ALA A 70 2.60 12.85 8.22
CA ALA A 70 2.88 12.98 6.80
C ALA A 70 2.10 14.14 6.17
N ILE A 71 0.83 14.33 6.57
CA ILE A 71 0.01 15.48 6.16
C ILE A 71 0.64 16.80 6.60
N ALA A 72 1.21 16.85 7.82
CA ALA A 72 1.89 18.03 8.33
C ALA A 72 3.12 18.46 7.52
N GLN A 73 3.67 17.57 6.68
CA GLN A 73 4.83 17.81 5.82
C GLN A 73 4.44 18.10 4.36
N LEU A 74 3.15 18.15 4.03
CA LEU A 74 2.72 18.47 2.68
C LEU A 74 3.12 19.90 2.32
N ASP A 75 3.55 20.07 1.06
CA ASP A 75 3.93 21.37 0.52
C ASP A 75 2.69 22.30 0.47
N PRO A 76 2.73 23.48 1.13
CA PRO A 76 1.65 24.46 1.09
C PRO A 76 1.36 25.00 -0.33
N SER A 77 2.28 24.80 -1.27
CA SER A 77 2.15 25.24 -2.66
C SER A 77 1.36 24.27 -3.56
N ASP A 78 0.77 23.19 -3.01
CA ASP A 78 -0.19 22.34 -3.72
C ASP A 78 -1.36 23.21 -4.26
N PRO A 79 -1.38 23.54 -5.56
CA PRO A 79 -2.18 24.65 -6.08
C PRO A 79 -3.70 24.44 -5.96
N GLN A 80 -4.14 23.24 -5.57
CA GLN A 80 -5.55 22.86 -5.54
C GLN A 80 -6.02 22.23 -4.22
N GLY A 81 -5.13 22.01 -3.25
CA GLY A 81 -5.47 21.38 -1.95
C GLY A 81 -6.11 19.98 -2.07
N SER A 82 -6.11 19.39 -3.26
CA SER A 82 -6.79 18.14 -3.58
C SER A 82 -6.12 16.95 -2.91
N ARG A 83 -4.79 17.00 -2.74
CA ARG A 83 -4.03 15.94 -2.05
C ARG A 83 -4.34 15.93 -0.56
N LEU A 84 -4.38 17.11 0.06
CA LEU A 84 -4.79 17.26 1.46
C LEU A 84 -6.21 16.75 1.64
N LEU A 85 -7.15 17.19 0.79
CA LEU A 85 -8.55 16.76 0.88
C LEU A 85 -8.71 15.25 0.72
N ALA A 86 -8.00 14.62 -0.22
CA ALA A 86 -8.04 13.16 -0.40
C ALA A 86 -7.56 12.42 0.86
N ARG A 87 -6.45 12.87 1.46
CA ARG A 87 -5.91 12.30 2.70
C ARG A 87 -6.86 12.51 3.89
N LEU A 88 -7.45 13.69 4.03
CA LEU A 88 -8.45 13.98 5.08
C LEU A 88 -9.73 13.16 4.89
N GLY A 89 -10.20 13.02 3.64
CA GLY A 89 -11.35 12.17 3.31
C GLY A 89 -11.11 10.70 3.66
N ARG A 90 -9.89 10.21 3.44
CA ARG A 90 -9.48 8.87 3.88
C ARG A 90 -9.46 8.74 5.41
N LEU A 91 -8.89 9.70 6.13
CA LEU A 91 -8.91 9.69 7.60
C LEU A 91 -10.33 9.75 8.16
N TYR A 92 -11.19 10.57 7.55
CA TYR A 92 -12.60 10.69 7.90
C TYR A 92 -13.33 9.37 7.68
N SER A 93 -13.14 8.71 6.52
CA SER A 93 -13.80 7.43 6.24
C SER A 93 -13.35 6.32 7.19
N ILE A 94 -12.07 6.30 7.60
CA ILE A 94 -11.57 5.39 8.65
C ILE A 94 -12.26 5.69 9.99
N ALA A 95 -12.30 6.96 10.40
CA ALA A 95 -12.89 7.37 11.66
C ALA A 95 -14.38 7.00 11.74
N ARG A 96 -15.13 7.26 10.67
CA ARG A 96 -16.53 6.85 10.52
C ARG A 96 -16.69 5.34 10.49
N GLY A 97 -15.82 4.62 9.80
CA GLY A 97 -15.83 3.15 9.77
C GLY A 97 -15.71 2.54 11.18
N TRP A 98 -14.89 3.13 12.05
CA TRP A 98 -14.76 2.68 13.44
C TRP A 98 -15.97 2.96 14.32
N GLN A 99 -16.80 3.96 13.98
CA GLN A 99 -18.06 4.22 14.67
C GLN A 99 -19.12 3.16 14.34
N HIS A 100 -19.12 2.68 13.09
CA HIS A 100 -20.06 1.66 12.58
C HIS A 100 -19.46 0.25 12.54
N PHE A 101 -18.32 0.05 13.23
CA PHE A 101 -17.46 -1.11 13.04
C PHE A 101 -18.18 -2.46 13.12
N ASP A 102 -19.09 -2.61 14.09
CA ASP A 102 -19.79 -3.88 14.35
C ASP A 102 -20.86 -4.20 13.28
N GLU A 103 -21.27 -3.20 12.50
CA GLU A 103 -22.28 -3.32 11.43
C GLU A 103 -21.63 -3.62 10.07
N LEU A 104 -20.31 -3.46 9.97
CA LEU A 104 -19.57 -3.65 8.72
C LEU A 104 -19.26 -5.14 8.47
N PRO A 105 -19.14 -5.54 7.19
CA PRO A 105 -18.69 -6.87 6.83
C PRO A 105 -17.33 -7.25 7.46
N PRO A 106 -17.08 -8.53 7.79
CA PRO A 106 -15.83 -8.98 8.41
C PRO A 106 -14.57 -8.53 7.67
N GLU A 107 -14.62 -8.54 6.34
CA GLU A 107 -13.53 -8.10 5.47
C GLU A 107 -13.23 -6.61 5.61
N THR A 108 -14.26 -5.76 5.69
CA THR A 108 -14.12 -4.31 5.92
C THR A 108 -13.63 -4.03 7.34
N GLN A 109 -14.07 -4.82 8.33
CA GLN A 109 -13.54 -4.75 9.69
C GLN A 109 -12.04 -5.09 9.73
N ALA A 110 -11.59 -6.09 8.96
CA ALA A 110 -10.18 -6.45 8.85
C ALA A 110 -9.35 -5.34 8.19
N ASP A 111 -9.91 -4.69 7.16
CA ASP A 111 -9.28 -3.51 6.53
C ASP A 111 -9.13 -2.36 7.54
N LEU A 112 -10.18 -2.01 8.28
CA LEU A 112 -10.14 -0.96 9.33
C LEU A 112 -9.13 -1.26 10.44
N ARG A 113 -9.03 -2.53 10.87
CA ARG A 113 -8.01 -2.96 11.83
C ARG A 113 -6.60 -2.73 11.27
N SER A 114 -6.38 -3.03 9.99
CA SER A 114 -5.10 -2.80 9.33
C SER A 114 -4.74 -1.31 9.27
N GLN A 115 -5.72 -0.43 9.01
CA GLN A 115 -5.52 1.03 8.95
C GLN A 115 -5.03 1.66 10.26
N VAL A 116 -5.30 1.03 11.41
CA VAL A 116 -4.83 1.50 12.73
C VAL A 116 -3.62 0.71 13.24
N GLY A 117 -3.02 -0.15 12.41
CA GLY A 117 -1.88 -0.98 12.80
C GLY A 117 -2.26 -2.18 13.69
N TRP A 118 -3.55 -2.53 13.77
CA TRP A 118 -3.99 -3.76 14.43
C TRP A 118 -3.99 -4.93 13.43
N THR A 119 -2.81 -5.50 13.23
CA THR A 119 -2.63 -6.59 12.26
C THR A 119 -2.89 -7.97 12.86
N GLN A 120 -3.37 -8.89 12.00
CA GLN A 120 -3.51 -10.31 12.35
C GLN A 120 -2.11 -10.95 12.45
N PRO A 121 -1.84 -11.78 13.48
CA PRO A 121 -0.53 -12.40 13.63
C PRO A 121 -0.30 -13.48 12.57
N ARG A 122 0.90 -13.51 11.99
CA ARG A 122 1.28 -14.44 10.91
C ARG A 122 0.98 -15.91 11.24
N ARG A 123 1.18 -16.34 12.50
CA ARG A 123 0.95 -17.72 12.94
C ARG A 123 -0.51 -18.17 12.77
N ASP A 124 -1.47 -17.26 12.95
CA ASP A 124 -2.91 -17.57 12.84
C ASP A 124 -3.34 -17.63 11.36
N LEU A 125 -2.58 -17.01 10.46
CA LEU A 125 -2.78 -17.14 9.01
C LEU A 125 -2.24 -18.46 8.49
N LEU A 126 -1.09 -18.92 8.96
CA LEU A 126 -0.43 -20.13 8.44
C LEU A 126 -1.24 -21.42 8.60
N ILE A 127 -2.24 -21.44 9.50
CA ILE A 127 -3.16 -22.57 9.69
C ILE A 127 -4.36 -22.55 8.72
N ARG A 128 -4.63 -21.44 8.03
CA ARG A 128 -5.74 -21.31 7.08
C ARG A 128 -5.40 -22.00 5.76
N GLU A 129 -6.43 -22.28 4.98
CA GLU A 129 -6.27 -22.71 3.59
C GLU A 129 -5.61 -21.59 2.77
N GLY A 130 -4.61 -21.95 1.98
CA GLY A 130 -3.93 -21.03 1.07
C GLY A 130 -4.11 -21.42 -0.38
N ILE A 131 -3.67 -20.53 -1.26
CA ILE A 131 -3.77 -20.69 -2.71
C ILE A 131 -2.40 -21.13 -3.23
N LYS A 132 -2.35 -22.33 -3.82
CA LYS A 132 -1.17 -22.83 -4.53
C LYS A 132 -1.17 -22.30 -5.96
N SER A 133 -0.07 -21.69 -6.36
CA SER A 133 0.16 -21.23 -7.74
C SER A 133 1.65 -21.16 -8.02
N ARG A 134 2.01 -21.06 -9.29
CA ARG A 134 3.27 -20.45 -9.71
C ARG A 134 3.12 -18.94 -9.57
N TRP A 135 4.02 -18.32 -8.81
CA TRP A 135 4.04 -16.89 -8.51
C TRP A 135 5.24 -16.25 -9.20
N TRP A 136 5.00 -15.26 -10.05
CA TRP A 136 6.06 -14.47 -10.66
C TRP A 136 6.43 -13.30 -9.76
N VAL A 137 7.70 -13.06 -9.54
CA VAL A 137 8.19 -11.91 -8.80
C VAL A 137 8.26 -10.71 -9.74
N LEU A 138 7.26 -9.83 -9.65
CA LEU A 138 7.12 -8.68 -10.55
C LEU A 138 8.04 -7.53 -10.16
N GLY A 139 8.30 -7.32 -8.88
CA GLY A 139 9.05 -6.17 -8.44
C GLY A 139 9.32 -6.20 -6.94
N ARG A 140 10.36 -5.48 -6.54
CA ARG A 140 10.79 -5.35 -5.16
C ARG A 140 11.06 -3.88 -4.85
N HIS A 141 10.54 -3.41 -3.73
CA HIS A 141 10.82 -2.07 -3.23
C HIS A 141 11.22 -2.13 -1.75
N VAL A 142 12.27 -1.39 -1.39
CA VAL A 142 12.74 -1.27 -0.01
C VAL A 142 12.76 0.21 0.36
N GLU A 143 12.14 0.54 1.49
CA GLU A 143 12.12 1.90 2.01
C GLU A 143 12.41 1.92 3.50
N ALA A 144 12.98 3.03 3.97
CA ALA A 144 13.12 3.28 5.40
C ALA A 144 11.75 3.61 6.00
N VAL A 145 11.45 3.07 7.19
CA VAL A 145 10.21 3.39 7.89
C VAL A 145 10.38 4.72 8.61
N ALA A 146 9.63 5.73 8.18
CA ALA A 146 9.67 7.05 8.77
C ALA A 146 9.35 7.02 10.28
N GLY A 147 10.15 7.73 11.07
CA GLY A 147 9.96 7.84 12.52
C GLY A 147 10.48 6.66 13.34
N ILE A 148 11.05 5.62 12.72
CA ILE A 148 11.67 4.49 13.44
C ILE A 148 13.09 4.29 12.92
N ALA A 149 14.07 4.63 13.77
CA ALA A 149 15.48 4.54 13.41
C ALA A 149 15.86 3.10 13.01
N LYS A 150 16.56 2.96 11.89
CA LYS A 150 17.09 1.69 11.35
C LYS A 150 16.04 0.63 11.01
N LEU A 151 14.75 0.95 11.00
CA LEU A 151 13.73 0.02 10.50
C LEU A 151 13.55 0.22 8.99
N LYS A 152 13.61 -0.87 8.23
CA LYS A 152 13.30 -0.90 6.80
C LYS A 152 12.10 -1.79 6.55
N SER A 153 11.29 -1.42 5.56
CA SER A 153 10.23 -2.27 5.04
C SER A 153 10.57 -2.71 3.62
N GLN A 154 10.14 -3.91 3.26
CA GLN A 154 10.30 -4.48 1.92
C GLN A 154 8.95 -4.93 1.40
N ARG A 155 8.62 -4.48 0.19
CA ARG A 155 7.47 -4.91 -0.60
C ARG A 155 7.95 -5.78 -1.74
N ILE A 156 7.38 -6.97 -1.88
CA ILE A 156 7.58 -7.85 -3.02
C ILE A 156 6.23 -8.12 -3.65
N TRP A 157 6.08 -7.70 -4.89
CA TRP A 157 4.87 -7.92 -5.66
C TRP A 157 4.96 -9.20 -6.47
N LEU A 158 3.88 -9.97 -6.41
CA LEU A 158 3.75 -11.26 -7.06
C LEU A 158 2.55 -11.27 -8.00
N TRP A 159 2.63 -12.11 -9.02
CA TRP A 159 1.50 -12.47 -9.88
C TRP A 159 1.30 -13.98 -9.88
N GLY A 160 0.11 -14.43 -9.48
CA GLY A 160 -0.28 -15.84 -9.59
C GLY A 160 -0.71 -16.15 -11.00
N GLU A 161 0.12 -16.88 -11.75
CA GLU A 161 -0.07 -17.12 -13.19
C GLU A 161 -1.41 -17.78 -13.51
N ALA A 162 -1.77 -18.85 -12.81
CA ALA A 162 -2.98 -19.63 -13.10
C ALA A 162 -4.28 -18.96 -12.60
N ILE A 163 -4.16 -18.08 -11.61
CA ILE A 163 -5.29 -17.47 -10.91
C ILE A 163 -5.48 -15.99 -11.27
N GLU A 164 -4.59 -15.45 -12.11
CA GLU A 164 -4.54 -14.05 -12.54
C GLU A 164 -4.74 -13.06 -11.39
N ARG A 165 -3.96 -13.24 -10.33
CA ARG A 165 -4.13 -12.49 -9.08
C ARG A 165 -2.81 -11.95 -8.56
N SER A 166 -2.81 -10.68 -8.19
CA SER A 166 -1.67 -10.05 -7.51
C SER A 166 -1.59 -10.43 -6.04
N ALA A 167 -0.37 -10.54 -5.52
CA ALA A 167 -0.10 -10.65 -4.09
C ALA A 167 1.06 -9.74 -3.67
N LEU A 168 1.09 -9.37 -2.39
CA LEU A 168 2.13 -8.56 -1.77
C LEU A 168 2.69 -9.28 -0.55
N LEU A 169 3.98 -9.62 -0.60
CA LEU A 169 4.72 -10.01 0.59
C LEU A 169 5.32 -8.75 1.22
N LEU A 170 5.01 -8.51 2.49
CA LEU A 170 5.49 -7.37 3.26
C LEU A 170 6.43 -7.85 4.37
N GLY A 171 7.69 -7.44 4.28
CA GLY A 171 8.75 -7.73 5.25
C GLY A 171 9.21 -6.48 6.00
N TYR A 172 9.71 -6.69 7.21
CA TYR A 172 10.36 -5.65 8.01
C TYR A 172 11.69 -6.20 8.52
N ALA A 173 12.72 -5.36 8.55
CA ALA A 173 14.04 -5.70 9.05
C ALA A 173 14.63 -4.53 9.82
N HIS A 174 15.32 -4.80 10.93
CA HIS A 174 15.96 -3.78 11.74
C HIS A 174 17.49 -3.81 11.56
N GLY A 175 18.10 -2.65 11.31
CA GLY A 175 19.54 -2.51 11.15
C GLY A 175 20.08 -3.29 9.94
N THR A 176 20.88 -4.32 10.22
CA THR A 176 21.53 -5.18 9.22
C THR A 176 20.87 -6.55 9.09
N GLU A 177 19.72 -6.75 9.73
CA GLU A 177 18.96 -8.00 9.60
C GLU A 177 18.56 -8.22 8.13
N PRO A 178 18.68 -9.45 7.61
CA PRO A 178 18.20 -9.76 6.28
C PRO A 178 16.67 -9.80 6.26
N PHE A 179 16.08 -9.46 5.11
CA PHE A 179 14.67 -9.71 4.87
C PHE A 179 14.39 -11.21 4.72
N TYR A 180 13.14 -11.60 4.95
CA TYR A 180 12.70 -12.98 4.76
C TYR A 180 12.62 -13.33 3.27
N GLY A 181 13.36 -14.38 2.89
CA GLY A 181 13.35 -14.95 1.54
C GLY A 181 14.12 -14.13 0.52
N ASP A 182 14.75 -14.81 -0.43
CA ASP A 182 15.41 -14.17 -1.57
C ASP A 182 14.49 -14.23 -2.79
N PHE A 183 13.55 -13.29 -2.85
CA PHE A 183 12.63 -13.15 -3.97
C PHE A 183 13.22 -12.19 -5.00
N LEU A 184 13.70 -12.75 -6.11
CA LEU A 184 14.37 -12.01 -7.17
C LEU A 184 13.37 -11.61 -8.25
N PRO A 185 13.19 -10.30 -8.55
CA PRO A 185 12.35 -9.87 -9.67
C PRO A 185 12.79 -10.50 -11.00
N GLY A 186 11.82 -10.90 -11.83
CA GLY A 186 12.09 -11.59 -13.09
C GLY A 186 12.28 -13.11 -12.93
N THR A 187 11.95 -13.66 -11.76
CA THR A 187 11.91 -15.11 -11.50
C THR A 187 10.51 -15.54 -11.09
N SER A 188 10.29 -16.86 -11.06
CA SER A 188 9.06 -17.44 -10.53
C SER A 188 9.36 -18.49 -9.46
N PHE A 189 8.36 -18.80 -8.65
CA PHE A 189 8.42 -19.90 -7.69
C PHE A 189 7.05 -20.51 -7.46
N GLU A 190 7.02 -21.77 -7.08
CA GLU A 190 5.79 -22.44 -6.65
C GLU A 190 5.68 -22.38 -5.12
N ALA A 191 4.53 -21.92 -4.64
CA ALA A 191 4.22 -21.88 -3.22
C ALA A 191 2.71 -21.77 -2.96
N GLU A 192 2.33 -22.11 -1.72
CA GLU A 192 1.02 -21.80 -1.18
C GLU A 192 1.06 -20.43 -0.48
N LEU A 193 0.20 -19.50 -0.90
CA LEU A 193 0.04 -18.20 -0.24
C LEU A 193 -1.25 -18.13 0.56
N VAL A 194 -1.18 -17.66 1.81
CA VAL A 194 -2.36 -17.31 2.60
C VAL A 194 -2.52 -15.79 2.62
N PHE A 195 -3.66 -15.30 2.18
CA PHE A 195 -3.97 -13.87 2.16
C PHE A 195 -4.50 -13.39 3.51
N TYR A 196 -4.15 -12.16 3.87
CA TYR A 196 -4.81 -11.45 4.96
C TYR A 196 -6.27 -11.18 4.57
N GLU A 197 -7.15 -11.20 5.56
CA GLU A 197 -8.56 -10.85 5.39
C GLU A 197 -8.69 -9.37 4.99
N SER A 198 -9.46 -9.11 3.93
CA SER A 198 -9.63 -7.79 3.32
C SER A 198 -10.75 -7.84 2.27
N GLY A 199 -11.41 -6.72 2.00
CA GLY A 199 -12.34 -6.60 0.87
C GLY A 199 -11.62 -6.76 -0.48
N TYR A 200 -10.33 -6.41 -0.54
CA TYR A 200 -9.47 -6.62 -1.71
C TYR A 200 -8.12 -7.20 -1.27
N PRO A 201 -8.02 -8.53 -1.06
CA PRO A 201 -6.86 -9.12 -0.42
C PRO A 201 -5.65 -9.16 -1.34
N LEU A 202 -4.68 -8.29 -1.06
CA LEU A 202 -3.36 -8.25 -1.69
C LEU A 202 -2.27 -8.83 -0.79
N ARG A 203 -2.26 -8.44 0.49
CA ARG A 203 -1.21 -8.86 1.41
C ARG A 203 -1.31 -10.36 1.67
N ALA A 204 -0.20 -11.07 1.59
CA ALA A 204 -0.13 -12.51 1.82
C ALA A 204 1.11 -12.92 2.61
N VAL A 205 1.10 -14.17 3.08
CA VAL A 205 2.26 -14.85 3.66
C VAL A 205 2.48 -16.17 2.93
N VAL A 206 3.75 -16.52 2.73
CA VAL A 206 4.14 -17.85 2.23
C VAL A 206 3.89 -18.89 3.31
N LYS A 207 3.21 -19.97 2.93
CA LYS A 207 2.94 -21.15 3.75
C LYS A 207 3.71 -22.35 3.19
N GLY A 208 4.51 -22.97 4.06
CA GLY A 208 5.33 -24.12 3.68
C GLY A 208 6.61 -23.73 2.94
N GLU A 209 7.12 -24.68 2.16
CA GLU A 209 8.36 -24.53 1.39
C GLU A 209 8.10 -23.84 0.04
N ILE A 210 9.15 -23.24 -0.49
CA ILE A 210 9.18 -22.59 -1.80
C ILE A 210 9.98 -23.47 -2.74
N CYS A 211 9.40 -23.81 -3.90
CA CYS A 211 10.14 -24.47 -4.96
C CYS A 211 10.55 -23.41 -6.00
N PRO A 212 11.85 -23.11 -6.16
CA PRO A 212 12.29 -22.12 -7.14
C PRO A 212 11.96 -22.59 -8.55
N SER A 213 11.51 -21.67 -9.39
CA SER A 213 11.15 -21.91 -10.78
C SER A 213 11.85 -20.90 -11.71
N GLU A 214 11.59 -21.05 -13.00
CA GLU A 214 12.34 -20.50 -14.12
C GLU A 214 12.29 -18.95 -14.17
N PRO A 215 13.20 -18.34 -14.95
CA PRO A 215 13.11 -16.93 -15.33
C PRO A 215 11.74 -16.58 -15.94
N VAL A 216 11.29 -15.36 -15.69
CA VAL A 216 10.07 -14.78 -16.25
C VAL A 216 10.46 -13.65 -17.18
N ASP A 217 10.04 -13.74 -18.43
CA ASP A 217 10.33 -12.78 -19.51
C ASP A 217 9.11 -11.92 -19.90
N ARG A 218 8.01 -12.02 -19.14
CA ARG A 218 6.73 -11.34 -19.39
C ARG A 218 6.15 -10.72 -18.12
N LEU A 219 5.36 -9.67 -18.28
CA LEU A 219 4.60 -9.03 -17.20
C LEU A 219 3.11 -9.15 -17.49
N PRO A 220 2.25 -9.30 -16.46
CA PRO A 220 0.83 -8.96 -16.64
C PRO A 220 0.72 -7.48 -17.00
N GLY A 221 -0.35 -7.06 -17.65
CA GLY A 221 -0.48 -5.67 -18.09
C GLY A 221 -1.86 -5.33 -18.60
N TYR A 222 -2.33 -4.13 -18.27
CA TYR A 222 -3.49 -3.52 -18.91
C TYR A 222 -3.08 -2.88 -20.23
N ASP A 223 -3.98 -2.91 -21.22
CA ASP A 223 -3.74 -2.34 -22.55
C ASP A 223 -3.71 -0.80 -22.55
N SER A 224 -4.41 -0.18 -21.60
CA SER A 224 -4.45 1.27 -21.43
C SER A 224 -4.37 1.71 -19.98
N ILE A 225 -3.98 2.96 -19.76
CA ILE A 225 -4.01 3.59 -18.44
C ILE A 225 -5.45 3.69 -17.92
N ASN A 226 -6.44 3.90 -18.78
CA ASN A 226 -7.83 3.94 -18.36
C ASN A 226 -8.30 2.59 -17.81
N ASP A 227 -7.93 1.48 -18.45
CA ASP A 227 -8.28 0.13 -17.97
C ASP A 227 -7.61 -0.16 -16.62
N ALA A 228 -6.34 0.23 -16.49
CA ALA A 228 -5.61 0.13 -15.24
C ALA A 228 -6.26 0.94 -14.11
N LEU A 229 -6.69 2.18 -14.40
CA LEU A 229 -7.38 3.05 -13.46
C LEU A 229 -8.80 2.57 -13.14
N GLN A 230 -9.49 1.93 -14.08
CA GLN A 230 -10.79 1.32 -13.85
C GLN A 230 -10.67 0.09 -12.93
N ALA A 231 -9.63 -0.72 -13.10
CA ALA A 231 -9.33 -1.81 -12.19
C ALA A 231 -8.99 -1.30 -10.79
N TYR A 232 -8.20 -0.24 -10.69
CA TYR A 232 -7.93 0.44 -9.42
C TYR A 232 -9.21 0.98 -8.77
N SER A 233 -10.09 1.64 -9.53
CA SER A 233 -11.38 2.12 -9.04
C SER A 233 -12.27 0.98 -8.53
N SER A 234 -12.26 -0.16 -9.22
CA SER A 234 -13.01 -1.35 -8.80
C SER A 234 -12.44 -1.97 -7.52
N ALA A 235 -11.12 -1.93 -7.35
CA ALA A 235 -10.45 -2.35 -6.13
C ALA A 235 -10.77 -1.40 -4.95
N LEU A 236 -10.80 -0.08 -5.19
CA LEU A 236 -11.22 0.91 -4.19
C LEU A 236 -12.69 0.74 -3.77
N GLY A 237 -13.55 0.28 -4.67
CA GLY A 237 -14.94 -0.05 -4.34
C GLY A 237 -15.07 -1.20 -3.34
N GLN A 238 -14.09 -2.11 -3.31
CA GLN A 238 -14.03 -3.23 -2.37
C GLN A 238 -13.26 -2.89 -1.09
N ASN A 239 -12.16 -2.15 -1.22
CA ASN A 239 -11.36 -1.66 -0.11
C ASN A 239 -10.99 -0.18 -0.34
N PRO A 240 -11.72 0.76 0.28
CA PRO A 240 -11.51 2.20 0.08
C PRO A 240 -10.17 2.73 0.62
N TRP A 241 -9.41 1.91 1.36
CA TRP A 241 -8.20 2.32 2.06
C TRP A 241 -6.93 1.66 1.51
N LEU A 242 -6.98 1.16 0.27
CA LEU A 242 -5.80 0.65 -0.43
C LEU A 242 -4.74 1.75 -0.57
N GLU A 243 -3.56 1.53 0.02
CA GLU A 243 -2.44 2.47 -0.06
C GLU A 243 -1.64 2.36 -1.34
N ARG A 244 -1.60 1.15 -1.89
CA ARG A 244 -0.82 0.77 -3.06
C ARG A 244 -1.61 -0.25 -3.88
N PHE A 245 -1.63 -0.04 -5.19
CA PHE A 245 -2.24 -0.92 -6.16
C PHE A 245 -1.19 -1.44 -7.15
N PRO A 246 -1.15 -2.75 -7.43
CA PRO A 246 -0.24 -3.31 -8.44
C PRO A 246 -0.70 -2.88 -9.83
N LEU A 247 -0.01 -1.91 -10.42
CA LEU A 247 -0.36 -1.35 -11.72
C LEU A 247 0.69 -1.74 -12.74
N ALA A 248 0.25 -2.49 -13.75
CA ALA A 248 1.08 -2.96 -14.85
C ALA A 248 0.51 -2.47 -16.18
N LEU A 249 1.34 -1.89 -17.04
CA LEU A 249 0.97 -1.44 -18.37
C LEU A 249 1.63 -2.36 -19.40
N ALA A 250 0.84 -2.90 -20.33
CA ALA A 250 1.34 -3.78 -21.38
C ALA A 250 2.24 -3.01 -22.37
N ALA A 251 1.89 -1.76 -22.66
CA ALA A 251 2.66 -0.89 -23.54
C ALA A 251 2.57 0.57 -23.08
N CYS A 252 3.68 1.13 -22.62
CA CYS A 252 3.82 2.55 -22.34
C CYS A 252 5.16 3.10 -22.83
N VAL A 253 5.19 4.38 -23.21
CA VAL A 253 6.38 5.10 -23.61
C VAL A 253 6.77 6.06 -22.48
N PRO A 254 7.95 5.87 -21.85
CA PRO A 254 8.48 6.84 -20.89
C PRO A 254 8.83 8.15 -21.61
N GLN A 255 8.27 9.26 -21.14
CA GLN A 255 8.50 10.61 -21.65
C GLN A 255 9.08 11.53 -20.58
N LYS A 256 9.51 12.74 -20.98
CA LYS A 256 10.15 13.72 -20.08
C LYS A 256 11.27 13.11 -19.25
N ARG A 257 12.19 12.40 -19.92
CA ARG A 257 13.29 11.66 -19.29
C ARG A 257 12.85 10.58 -18.28
N GLY A 258 11.60 10.11 -18.33
CA GLY A 258 11.04 9.06 -17.47
C GLY A 258 10.07 9.56 -16.39
N GLU A 259 9.80 10.87 -16.34
CA GLU A 259 8.89 11.47 -15.34
C GLU A 259 7.39 11.19 -15.61
N VAL A 260 7.06 10.78 -16.83
CA VAL A 260 5.69 10.49 -17.25
C VAL A 260 5.69 9.24 -18.11
N ALA A 261 4.73 8.34 -17.90
CA ALA A 261 4.48 7.21 -18.78
C ALA A 261 3.23 7.49 -19.63
N ILE A 262 3.34 7.33 -20.95
CA ILE A 262 2.24 7.56 -21.89
C ILE A 262 1.80 6.25 -22.54
N ASP A 263 0.50 5.94 -22.53
CA ASP A 263 -0.04 4.75 -23.19
C ASP A 263 -0.26 4.97 -24.70
N GLY A 264 -0.67 3.90 -25.41
CA GLY A 264 -0.98 3.95 -26.84
C GLY A 264 -2.13 4.90 -27.21
N PHE A 265 -2.92 5.37 -26.23
CA PHE A 265 -4.05 6.27 -26.41
C PHE A 265 -3.72 7.73 -26.03
N GLY A 266 -2.45 8.01 -25.70
CA GLY A 266 -1.99 9.35 -25.35
C GLY A 266 -2.38 9.79 -23.93
N LYS A 267 -2.85 8.87 -23.07
CA LYS A 267 -3.04 9.16 -21.64
C LYS A 267 -1.71 9.07 -20.92
N ALA A 268 -1.58 9.87 -19.86
CA ALA A 268 -0.34 10.03 -19.13
C ALA A 268 -0.53 9.66 -17.66
N LEU A 269 0.42 8.91 -17.12
CA LEU A 269 0.51 8.57 -15.70
C LEU A 269 1.78 9.23 -15.13
N PRO A 270 1.68 10.03 -14.06
CA PRO A 270 2.85 10.65 -13.45
C PRO A 270 3.70 9.61 -12.72
N VAL A 271 5.00 9.62 -12.98
CA VAL A 271 5.97 8.77 -12.29
C VAL A 271 6.34 9.41 -10.95
N SER A 272 6.53 8.58 -9.92
CA SER A 272 6.86 9.03 -8.58
C SER A 272 8.15 9.84 -8.56
N PRO A 273 8.17 11.00 -7.88
CA PRO A 273 9.40 11.75 -7.63
C PRO A 273 10.49 10.93 -6.91
N ASP A 274 10.08 9.92 -6.14
CA ASP A 274 11.00 9.01 -5.43
C ASP A 274 11.72 8.04 -6.41
N PHE A 275 11.25 7.93 -7.65
CA PHE A 275 11.91 7.13 -8.67
C PHE A 275 13.12 7.89 -9.25
N THR A 276 14.29 7.62 -8.68
CA THR A 276 15.55 8.29 -9.08
C THR A 276 16.14 7.78 -10.40
N GLN A 277 15.59 6.71 -10.97
CA GLN A 277 16.10 6.02 -12.17
C GLN A 277 15.26 6.31 -13.43
N ASN A 278 14.60 7.48 -13.48
CA ASN A 278 13.83 7.96 -14.63
C ASN A 278 14.59 7.77 -15.96
N TRP A 279 15.89 8.08 -15.97
CA TRP A 279 16.75 7.94 -17.16
C TRP A 279 16.93 6.47 -17.59
N GLN A 280 16.97 5.51 -16.66
CA GLN A 280 17.08 4.08 -16.99
C GLN A 280 15.79 3.60 -17.63
N LEU A 281 14.65 4.00 -17.09
CA LEU A 281 13.35 3.69 -17.68
C LEU A 281 13.25 4.22 -19.11
N ALA A 282 13.66 5.48 -19.34
CA ALA A 282 13.71 6.06 -20.69
C ALA A 282 14.70 5.35 -21.62
N ALA A 283 15.88 4.95 -21.11
CA ALA A 283 16.90 4.24 -21.88
C ALA A 283 16.46 2.82 -22.26
N VAL A 284 15.78 2.11 -21.37
CA VAL A 284 15.21 0.77 -21.62
C VAL A 284 14.13 0.83 -22.69
N GLY A 285 13.30 1.88 -22.68
CA GLY A 285 12.29 2.08 -23.71
C GLY A 285 12.86 2.48 -25.07
N GLY A 286 13.95 3.26 -25.11
CA GLY A 286 14.52 3.77 -26.37
C GLY A 286 13.55 4.62 -27.19
N GLY A 287 12.49 5.15 -26.57
CA GLY A 287 11.38 5.83 -27.25
C GLY A 287 10.30 4.91 -27.82
N LEU A 288 10.43 3.59 -27.65
CA LEU A 288 9.45 2.58 -28.03
C LEU A 288 8.55 2.20 -26.84
N PRO A 289 7.34 1.69 -27.10
CA PRO A 289 6.48 1.14 -26.06
C PRO A 289 7.11 -0.08 -25.40
N ILE A 290 7.10 -0.10 -24.06
CA ILE A 290 7.58 -1.21 -23.23
C ILE A 290 6.53 -1.60 -22.19
N SER A 291 6.57 -2.87 -21.74
CA SER A 291 5.74 -3.32 -20.63
C SER A 291 6.40 -2.94 -19.33
N VAL A 292 5.65 -2.39 -18.38
CA VAL A 292 6.22 -1.90 -17.13
C VAL A 292 5.26 -2.18 -15.99
N PHE A 293 5.80 -2.69 -14.88
CA PHE A 293 5.09 -2.92 -13.65
C PHE A 293 5.54 -1.93 -12.56
N GLY A 294 4.59 -1.46 -11.76
CA GLY A 294 4.88 -0.54 -10.66
C GLY A 294 3.76 -0.45 -9.62
N GLU A 295 4.04 0.28 -8.55
CA GLU A 295 3.06 0.56 -7.49
C GLU A 295 2.34 1.87 -7.79
N TRP A 296 1.01 1.85 -7.85
CA TRP A 296 0.20 3.06 -7.91
C TRP A 296 -0.31 3.43 -6.52
N ASN A 297 -0.06 4.66 -6.06
CA ASN A 297 -0.52 5.12 -4.75
C ASN A 297 -1.78 6.00 -4.78
N GLY A 298 -2.44 6.10 -5.93
CA GLY A 298 -3.56 7.04 -6.15
C GLY A 298 -3.14 8.37 -6.76
N GLU A 299 -1.84 8.67 -6.79
CA GLU A 299 -1.30 9.94 -7.26
C GLU A 299 -0.10 9.79 -8.19
N PHE A 300 0.84 8.94 -7.81
CA PHE A 300 2.08 8.66 -8.50
C PHE A 300 2.24 7.15 -8.70
N TRP A 301 2.83 6.82 -9.85
CA TRP A 301 3.21 5.46 -10.16
C TRP A 301 4.70 5.28 -9.95
N LEU A 302 5.09 4.28 -9.18
CA LEU A 302 6.48 3.93 -8.91
C LEU A 302 6.86 2.70 -9.74
N PRO A 303 7.60 2.85 -10.86
CA PRO A 303 8.07 1.73 -11.66
C PRO A 303 9.03 0.85 -10.86
N LEU A 304 8.84 -0.47 -10.94
CA LEU A 304 9.65 -1.47 -10.25
C LEU A 304 10.30 -2.48 -11.21
N SER A 305 9.71 -2.69 -12.38
CA SER A 305 10.32 -3.52 -13.42
C SER A 305 9.76 -3.19 -14.80
N ALA A 306 10.51 -3.55 -15.82
CA ALA A 306 10.10 -3.44 -17.20
C ALA A 306 10.46 -4.70 -17.98
N VAL A 307 9.72 -4.97 -19.05
CA VAL A 307 10.10 -5.91 -20.09
C VAL A 307 10.25 -5.14 -21.39
N ALA A 308 11.45 -5.20 -21.95
CA ALA A 308 11.79 -4.62 -23.23
C ALA A 308 12.55 -5.67 -24.05
N GLU A 309 12.16 -5.85 -25.32
CA GLU A 309 12.81 -6.83 -26.23
C GLU A 309 12.90 -8.25 -25.65
N GLY A 310 11.90 -8.69 -24.88
CA GLY A 310 11.88 -10.01 -24.23
C GLY A 310 12.85 -10.15 -23.05
N ARG A 311 13.39 -9.04 -22.52
CA ARG A 311 14.27 -9.03 -21.36
C ARG A 311 13.61 -8.35 -20.18
N PHE A 312 13.61 -9.04 -19.05
CA PHE A 312 13.20 -8.47 -17.78
C PHE A 312 14.29 -7.55 -17.23
N VAL A 313 13.93 -6.33 -16.89
CA VAL A 313 14.80 -5.31 -16.30
C VAL A 313 14.21 -4.90 -14.96
N VAL A 314 15.00 -5.02 -13.89
CA VAL A 314 14.64 -4.51 -12.58
C VAL A 314 14.84 -2.99 -12.58
N LEU A 315 13.80 -2.25 -12.17
CA LEU A 315 13.84 -0.79 -12.06
C LEU A 315 13.83 -0.40 -10.59
N GLY A 316 14.67 0.55 -10.23
CA GLY A 316 14.88 0.93 -8.84
C GLY A 316 15.93 0.05 -8.15
N HIS A 317 16.81 0.70 -7.39
CA HIS A 317 17.65 0.04 -6.42
C HIS A 317 17.15 0.45 -5.05
N GLY A 318 16.61 -0.54 -4.32
CA GLY A 318 16.63 -0.54 -2.86
C GLY A 318 17.81 -1.38 -2.40
#